data_AF-A0A2N1RJS4-F1
#
_entry.id   AF-A0A2N1RJS4-F1
#
_cell.length_a   1.000
_cell.length_b   1.000
_cell.length_c   1.000
_cell.angle_alpha   90.00
_cell.angle_beta   90.00
_cell.angle_gamma   90.00
#
_symmetry.space_group_name_H-M   'P 1'
#
loop_
_entity.id
_entity.type
_entity.pdbx_description
1 polymer ?
#
loop_
_entity_poly.entity_id
_entity_poly.type
_entity_poly.pdbx_seq_one_letter_code
_entity_poly.pdbx_strand_id
1 'polypeptide(L)'
;MIRSRIATSYDAGDMNKYLRLAGLAAHSLITIGLLLVIVRSGIVVIIARPPSTEGWRVPIDGLLPLILFPAFFHTLVSFVGAIPLYVRKESRNEVEKNILLLLMFFLAIGNVKTLTIHTFLTHGFVVPNSLVAILMVFSSVFTTYLLLITGLFQQGVNANKLQQFIMIGVSISLIVSIAVPLSVNSNDFMAAPSVGNTTLAWTLRLINILSCFNFAAIYLKERTQHNLVRCSGFILLILGQMCIDGRPNLVFVIIGLVFYVAGILLVSPLGKNYRL
;
A
#
# COMPACT_ATOMS: atom_id res chain seq x y z
N MET A 1 -12.23 22.21 -49.26
CA MET A 1 -11.59 22.85 -48.08
C MET A 1 -12.19 22.22 -46.83
N ILE A 2 -11.63 21.08 -46.39
CA ILE A 2 -12.14 20.31 -45.24
C ILE A 2 -11.34 20.76 -44.01
N ARG A 3 -12.00 21.49 -43.11
CA ARG A 3 -11.45 21.95 -41.83
C ARG A 3 -11.34 20.72 -40.92
N SER A 4 -10.14 20.17 -40.76
CA SER A 4 -9.89 19.15 -39.73
C SER A 4 -10.12 19.80 -38.36
N ARG A 5 -11.12 19.29 -37.63
CA ARG A 5 -11.24 19.61 -36.19
C ARG A 5 -10.09 18.93 -35.50
N ILE A 6 -9.07 19.72 -35.21
CA ILE A 6 -8.07 19.40 -34.20
C ILE A 6 -8.85 19.14 -32.90
N ALA A 7 -8.68 17.95 -32.32
CA ALA A 7 -9.13 17.64 -30.97
C ALA A 7 -8.32 18.51 -30.00
N THR A 8 -8.77 19.75 -29.81
CA THR A 8 -8.09 20.76 -29.01
C THR A 8 -8.41 20.52 -27.54
N SER A 9 -7.40 20.16 -26.75
CA SER A 9 -7.17 20.31 -25.28
C SER A 9 -8.31 20.12 -24.26
N TYR A 10 -9.56 20.41 -24.60
CA TYR A 10 -10.77 20.23 -23.82
C TYR A 10 -11.05 18.74 -23.52
N ASP A 11 -10.87 17.85 -24.51
CA ASP A 11 -11.10 16.40 -24.33
C ASP A 11 -10.08 15.74 -23.38
N ALA A 12 -8.83 16.21 -23.36
CA ALA A 12 -7.79 15.65 -22.50
C ALA A 12 -8.01 15.99 -21.01
N GLY A 13 -8.53 17.20 -20.73
CA GLY A 13 -8.83 17.66 -19.38
C GLY A 13 -10.02 16.94 -18.75
N ASP A 14 -11.04 16.60 -19.54
CA ASP A 14 -12.22 15.87 -19.08
C ASP A 14 -11.96 14.37 -18.96
N MET A 15 -11.24 13.76 -19.91
CA MET A 15 -10.83 12.36 -19.85
C MET A 15 -9.99 12.05 -18.58
N ASN A 16 -9.11 12.97 -18.16
CA ASN A 16 -8.33 12.83 -16.93
C ASN A 16 -9.23 12.87 -15.66
N LYS A 17 -10.33 13.62 -15.66
CA LYS A 17 -11.28 13.65 -14.53
C LYS A 17 -12.02 12.32 -14.38
N TYR A 18 -12.53 11.77 -15.48
CA TYR A 18 -13.22 10.48 -15.46
C TYR A 18 -12.29 9.34 -15.04
N LEU A 19 -11.04 9.34 -15.51
CA LEU A 19 -10.05 8.36 -15.09
C LEU A 19 -9.72 8.45 -13.60
N ARG A 20 -9.59 9.67 -13.05
CA ARG A 20 -9.39 9.89 -11.61
C ARG A 20 -10.62 9.42 -10.80
N LEU A 21 -11.83 9.70 -11.28
CA LEU A 21 -13.05 9.25 -10.63
C LEU A 21 -13.19 7.73 -10.65
N ALA A 22 -12.90 7.09 -11.79
CA ALA A 22 -12.89 5.64 -11.93
C ALA A 22 -11.85 5.00 -11.00
N GLY A 23 -10.67 5.61 -10.90
CA GLY A 23 -9.62 5.17 -9.96
C GLY A 23 -10.06 5.29 -8.50
N LEU A 24 -10.70 6.38 -8.11
CA LEU A 24 -11.26 6.56 -6.77
C LEU A 24 -12.36 5.53 -6.49
N ALA A 25 -13.25 5.28 -7.45
CA ALA A 25 -14.31 4.28 -7.35
C ALA A 25 -13.71 2.87 -7.15
N ALA A 26 -12.73 2.49 -7.96
CA ALA A 26 -12.04 1.20 -7.85
C ALA A 26 -11.33 1.05 -6.49
N HIS A 27 -10.60 2.08 -6.04
CA HIS A 27 -9.96 2.08 -4.71
C HIS A 27 -11.01 1.94 -3.60
N SER A 28 -12.10 2.70 -3.67
CA SER A 28 -13.17 2.66 -2.67
C SER A 28 -13.84 1.28 -2.59
N LEU A 29 -14.13 0.65 -3.72
CA LEU A 29 -14.77 -0.65 -3.79
C LEU A 29 -13.86 -1.75 -3.19
N ILE A 30 -12.57 -1.72 -3.53
CA ILE A 30 -11.59 -2.66 -2.97
C ILE A 30 -11.43 -2.43 -1.46
N THR A 31 -11.31 -1.18 -1.01
CA THR A 31 -11.19 -0.86 0.42
C THR A 31 -12.42 -1.30 1.20
N ILE A 32 -13.63 -1.03 0.71
CA ILE A 32 -14.87 -1.49 1.37
C ILE A 32 -14.90 -3.01 1.44
N GLY A 33 -14.59 -3.71 0.35
CA GLY A 33 -14.52 -5.17 0.32
C GLY A 33 -13.55 -5.73 1.35
N LEU A 34 -12.33 -5.19 1.42
CA LEU A 34 -11.33 -5.61 2.40
C LEU A 34 -11.75 -5.29 3.85
N LEU A 35 -12.33 -4.12 4.10
CA LEU A 35 -12.81 -3.76 5.43
C LEU A 35 -13.94 -4.68 5.89
N LEU A 36 -14.88 -5.05 5.02
CA LEU A 36 -15.93 -6.01 5.33
C LEU A 36 -15.35 -7.39 5.70
N VAL A 37 -14.35 -7.86 4.96
CA VAL A 37 -13.64 -9.11 5.24
C VAL A 37 -12.94 -9.04 6.59
N ILE A 38 -12.25 -7.94 6.89
CA ILE A 38 -11.55 -7.73 8.17
C ILE A 38 -12.53 -7.70 9.34
N VAL A 39 -13.62 -6.92 9.23
CA VAL A 39 -14.64 -6.80 10.27
C VAL A 39 -15.33 -8.14 10.52
N ARG A 40 -15.75 -8.84 9.46
CA ARG A 40 -16.37 -10.16 9.58
C ARG A 40 -15.44 -11.18 10.23
N SER A 41 -14.15 -11.18 9.85
CA SER A 41 -13.13 -12.03 10.49
C SER A 41 -12.95 -11.68 11.97
N GLY A 42 -12.95 -10.40 12.33
CA GLY A 42 -12.85 -9.96 13.72
C GLY A 42 -14.04 -10.39 14.56
N ILE A 43 -15.27 -10.28 14.02
CA ILE A 43 -16.50 -10.75 14.68
C ILE A 43 -16.42 -12.25 14.94
N VAL A 44 -15.97 -13.04 13.97
CA VAL A 44 -15.83 -14.49 14.12
C VAL A 44 -14.79 -14.83 15.19
N VAL A 45 -13.67 -14.12 15.25
CA VAL A 45 -12.65 -14.33 16.31
C VAL A 45 -13.21 -14.00 17.70
N ILE A 46 -14.03 -12.96 17.82
CA ILE A 46 -14.63 -12.54 19.10
C ILE A 46 -15.72 -13.51 19.56
N ILE A 47 -16.62 -13.91 18.65
CA ILE A 47 -17.79 -14.76 18.95
C ILE A 47 -17.38 -16.23 19.07
N ALA A 48 -16.63 -16.73 18.09
CA ALA A 48 -16.43 -18.14 17.89
C ALA A 48 -15.29 -18.71 18.74
N ARG A 49 -14.75 -17.97 19.74
CA ARG A 49 -13.60 -18.32 20.59
C ARG A 49 -13.56 -19.84 20.77
N PRO A 50 -12.84 -20.56 19.89
CA PRO A 50 -13.15 -21.97 19.73
C PRO A 50 -12.76 -22.62 21.05
N PRO A 51 -13.67 -23.37 21.69
CA PRO A 51 -13.26 -24.19 22.84
C PRO A 51 -12.08 -24.99 22.35
N SER A 52 -10.97 -24.91 23.06
CA SER A 52 -9.68 -25.51 22.73
C SER A 52 -9.86 -26.95 22.26
N THR A 53 -10.12 -27.16 20.98
CA THR A 53 -10.14 -28.47 20.36
C THR A 53 -8.68 -28.84 20.23
N GLU A 54 -8.26 -29.69 21.16
CA GLU A 54 -6.96 -30.34 21.24
C GLU A 54 -6.50 -30.76 19.84
N GLY A 55 -5.64 -29.94 19.22
CA GLY A 55 -5.17 -30.16 17.86
C GLY A 55 -4.82 -28.87 17.10
N TRP A 56 -5.50 -27.76 17.39
CA TRP A 56 -5.29 -26.49 16.68
C TRP A 56 -4.40 -25.54 17.50
N ARG A 57 -3.07 -25.70 17.37
CA ARG A 57 -2.06 -24.81 17.95
C ARG A 57 -1.92 -23.49 17.17
N VAL A 58 -3.01 -22.81 16.86
CA VAL A 58 -2.92 -21.44 16.32
C VAL A 58 -3.14 -20.48 17.49
N PRO A 59 -2.17 -19.61 17.82
CA PRO A 59 -2.34 -18.63 18.90
C PRO A 59 -3.35 -17.56 18.45
N ILE A 60 -4.63 -17.82 18.67
CA ILE A 60 -5.74 -16.89 18.40
C ILE A 60 -5.54 -15.57 19.16
N ASP A 61 -4.84 -15.63 20.29
CA ASP A 61 -4.56 -14.52 21.21
C ASP A 61 -3.78 -13.34 20.57
N GLY A 62 -3.23 -13.51 19.36
CA GLY A 62 -2.57 -12.44 18.60
C GLY A 62 -3.30 -11.98 17.34
N LEU A 63 -4.28 -12.72 16.84
CA LEU A 63 -4.81 -12.51 15.48
C LEU A 63 -5.60 -11.20 15.37
N LEU A 64 -6.40 -10.87 16.38
CA LEU A 64 -7.12 -9.60 16.43
C LEU A 64 -6.18 -8.40 16.66
N PRO A 65 -5.36 -8.35 17.72
CA PRO A 65 -4.52 -7.19 18.01
C PRO A 65 -3.28 -7.03 17.10
N LEU A 66 -2.65 -8.10 16.61
CA LEU A 66 -1.45 -8.01 15.76
C LEU A 66 -1.74 -8.03 14.25
N ILE A 67 -2.92 -8.50 13.82
CA ILE A 67 -3.20 -8.70 12.39
C ILE A 67 -4.42 -7.90 11.92
N LEU A 68 -5.61 -8.20 12.45
CA LEU A 68 -6.86 -7.62 11.95
C LEU A 68 -6.99 -6.13 12.27
N PHE A 69 -6.70 -5.73 13.51
CA PHE A 69 -6.79 -4.34 13.92
C PHE A 69 -5.82 -3.42 13.14
N PRO A 70 -4.52 -3.75 13.02
CA PRO A 70 -3.60 -2.96 12.20
C PRO A 70 -4.01 -2.96 10.73
N ALA A 71 -4.47 -4.08 10.17
CA ALA A 71 -4.93 -4.15 8.78
C ALA A 71 -6.15 -3.25 8.53
N PHE A 72 -7.09 -3.16 9.48
CA PHE A 72 -8.24 -2.27 9.40
C PHE A 72 -7.80 -0.81 9.25
N PHE A 73 -6.98 -0.32 10.19
CA PHE A 73 -6.51 1.07 10.16
C PHE A 73 -5.58 1.34 8.99
N HIS A 74 -4.70 0.41 8.64
CA HIS A 74 -3.83 0.54 7.48
C HIS A 74 -4.63 0.74 6.18
N THR A 75 -5.66 -0.09 5.96
CA THR A 75 -6.52 -0.01 4.77
C THR A 75 -7.41 1.24 4.78
N LEU A 76 -7.91 1.64 5.95
CA LEU A 76 -8.74 2.83 6.09
C LEU A 76 -7.91 4.10 5.81
N VAL A 77 -6.74 4.21 6.43
CA VAL A 77 -5.88 5.38 6.35
C VAL A 77 -5.27 5.52 4.95
N SER A 78 -4.91 4.42 4.28
CA SER A 78 -4.47 4.46 2.88
C SER A 78 -5.55 5.05 1.95
N PHE A 79 -6.81 4.65 2.15
CA PHE A 79 -7.94 5.18 1.38
C PHE A 79 -8.22 6.65 1.69
N VAL A 80 -8.33 7.01 2.98
CA VAL A 80 -8.56 8.41 3.41
C VAL A 80 -7.44 9.32 2.92
N GLY A 81 -6.19 8.85 2.98
CA GLY A 81 -5.03 9.54 2.43
C GLY A 81 -5.08 9.73 0.91
N ALA A 82 -5.76 8.86 0.18
CA ALA A 82 -5.92 8.97 -1.27
C ALA A 82 -7.02 9.97 -1.70
N ILE A 83 -8.07 10.17 -0.90
CA ILE A 83 -9.20 11.07 -1.23
C ILE A 83 -8.76 12.46 -1.70
N PRO A 84 -7.94 13.24 -0.94
CA PRO A 84 -7.56 14.58 -1.37
C PRO A 84 -6.70 14.57 -2.63
N LEU A 85 -5.97 13.48 -2.89
CA LEU A 85 -5.21 13.30 -4.12
C LEU A 85 -6.16 13.10 -5.31
N TYR A 86 -7.26 12.36 -5.18
CA TYR A 86 -8.22 12.25 -6.27
C TYR A 86 -8.97 13.57 -6.55
N VAL A 87 -9.33 14.30 -5.49
CA VAL A 87 -10.21 15.49 -5.59
C VAL A 87 -9.47 16.76 -6.04
N ARG A 88 -8.26 17.02 -5.55
CA ARG A 88 -7.57 18.29 -5.81
C ARG A 88 -6.94 18.31 -7.21
N LYS A 89 -7.33 19.26 -8.07
CA LYS A 89 -6.79 19.36 -9.44
C LYS A 89 -5.38 19.95 -9.48
N GLU A 90 -5.06 20.85 -8.55
CA GLU A 90 -3.81 21.61 -8.53
C GLU A 90 -2.82 20.96 -7.57
N SER A 91 -1.87 20.18 -8.08
CA SER A 91 -0.59 19.98 -7.39
C SER A 91 0.51 20.51 -8.29
N ARG A 92 1.46 21.22 -7.70
CA ARG A 92 2.69 21.68 -8.37
C ARG A 92 3.54 20.51 -8.90
N ASN A 93 3.16 19.27 -8.59
CA ASN A 93 3.87 18.04 -8.91
C ASN A 93 2.87 16.92 -9.27
N GLU A 94 2.28 17.00 -10.47
CA GLU A 94 1.28 16.03 -10.94
C GLU A 94 1.85 14.60 -11.03
N VAL A 95 3.14 14.48 -11.34
CA VAL A 95 3.88 13.21 -11.43
C VAL A 95 3.88 12.48 -10.09
N GLU A 96 4.34 13.15 -9.03
CA GLU A 96 4.35 12.59 -7.69
C GLU A 96 2.95 12.19 -7.23
N LYS A 97 1.97 13.06 -7.51
CA LYS A 97 0.57 12.80 -7.14
C LYS A 97 0.06 11.50 -7.75
N ASN A 98 0.37 11.24 -9.03
CA ASN A 98 -0.03 10.01 -9.70
C ASN A 98 0.67 8.77 -9.11
N ILE A 99 1.96 8.87 -8.77
CA ILE A 99 2.68 7.79 -8.08
C ILE A 99 2.09 7.54 -6.69
N LEU A 100 1.78 8.60 -5.96
CA LEU A 100 1.25 8.52 -4.59
C LEU A 100 -0.15 7.91 -4.56
N LEU A 101 -1.00 8.23 -5.55
CA LEU A 101 -2.30 7.57 -5.73
C LEU A 101 -2.13 6.06 -5.91
N LEU A 102 -1.20 5.66 -6.76
CA LEU A 102 -0.87 4.26 -6.99
C LEU A 102 -0.31 3.59 -5.73
N LEU A 103 0.57 4.29 -5.00
CA LEU A 103 1.13 3.83 -3.75
C LEU A 103 0.04 3.56 -2.70
N MET A 104 -0.89 4.50 -2.49
CA MET A 104 -1.98 4.33 -1.53
C MET A 104 -2.90 3.16 -1.90
N PHE A 105 -3.16 2.97 -3.18
CA PHE A 105 -3.94 1.85 -3.69
C PHE A 105 -3.26 0.49 -3.42
N PHE A 106 -1.96 0.39 -3.71
CA PHE A 106 -1.22 -0.85 -3.46
C PHE A 106 -0.89 -1.09 -1.97
N LEU A 107 -0.85 -0.04 -1.15
CA LEU A 107 -0.85 -0.20 0.31
C LEU A 107 -2.16 -0.81 0.81
N ALA A 108 -3.31 -0.43 0.23
CA ALA A 108 -4.60 -1.07 0.54
C ALA A 108 -4.63 -2.54 0.08
N ILE A 109 -4.23 -2.81 -1.17
CA ILE A 109 -4.19 -4.17 -1.74
C ILE A 109 -3.24 -5.08 -0.96
N GLY A 110 -2.17 -4.57 -0.36
CA GLY A 110 -1.27 -5.37 0.49
C GLY A 110 -1.98 -6.08 1.64
N ASN A 111 -3.15 -5.58 2.06
CA ASN A 111 -4.00 -6.22 3.07
C ASN A 111 -4.94 -7.31 2.52
N VAL A 112 -4.83 -7.67 1.24
CA VAL A 112 -5.50 -8.84 0.64
C VAL A 112 -5.19 -10.14 1.38
N LYS A 113 -4.04 -10.20 2.08
CA LYS A 113 -3.67 -11.27 3.01
C LYS A 113 -4.72 -11.55 4.08
N THR A 114 -5.60 -10.60 4.41
CA THR A 114 -6.72 -10.83 5.33
C THR A 114 -7.78 -11.78 4.79
N LEU A 115 -7.83 -12.01 3.47
CA LEU A 115 -8.73 -13.00 2.86
C LEU A 115 -8.39 -14.43 3.27
N THR A 116 -7.11 -14.80 3.37
CA THR A 116 -6.74 -16.18 3.77
C THR A 116 -7.16 -16.45 5.21
N ILE A 117 -7.04 -15.44 6.08
CA ILE A 117 -7.54 -15.47 7.46
C ILE A 117 -9.06 -15.61 7.49
N HIS A 118 -9.76 -14.88 6.62
CA HIS A 118 -11.22 -14.97 6.53
C HIS A 118 -11.69 -16.36 6.09
N THR A 119 -11.07 -16.91 5.05
CA THR A 119 -11.34 -18.27 4.55
C THR A 119 -11.03 -19.30 5.62
N PHE A 120 -9.92 -19.14 6.35
CA PHE A 120 -9.56 -19.99 7.48
C PHE A 120 -10.63 -19.99 8.57
N LEU A 121 -11.14 -18.81 8.95
CA LEU A 121 -12.08 -18.65 10.07
C LEU A 121 -13.52 -19.02 9.72
N THR A 122 -13.95 -18.80 8.49
CA THR A 122 -15.38 -18.93 8.12
C THR A 122 -15.67 -20.13 7.24
N HIS A 123 -14.64 -20.80 6.70
CA HIS A 123 -14.76 -21.80 5.63
C HIS A 123 -15.59 -21.32 4.41
N GLY A 124 -15.87 -20.03 4.32
CA GLY A 124 -16.51 -19.37 3.21
C GLY A 124 -15.47 -18.59 2.43
N PHE A 125 -15.74 -18.45 1.12
CA PHE A 125 -14.94 -17.74 0.10
C PHE A 125 -14.04 -18.64 -0.77
N VAL A 126 -14.28 -18.61 -2.09
CA VAL A 126 -13.65 -19.43 -3.14
C VAL A 126 -12.59 -18.61 -3.88
N VAL A 127 -11.68 -17.95 -3.15
CA VAL A 127 -10.48 -17.37 -3.79
C VAL A 127 -9.32 -18.29 -3.49
N PRO A 128 -8.61 -18.81 -4.52
CA PRO A 128 -7.51 -19.71 -4.29
C PRO A 128 -6.38 -18.99 -3.53
N ASN A 129 -5.86 -19.64 -2.48
CA ASN A 129 -4.79 -19.10 -1.64
C ASN A 129 -3.55 -18.70 -2.45
N SER A 130 -3.28 -19.38 -3.57
CA SER A 130 -2.21 -19.03 -4.51
C SER A 130 -2.39 -17.64 -5.11
N LEU A 131 -3.60 -17.25 -5.50
CA LEU A 131 -3.88 -15.92 -6.03
C LEU A 131 -3.68 -14.85 -4.95
N VAL A 132 -4.15 -15.11 -3.73
CA VAL A 132 -3.97 -14.18 -2.60
C VAL A 132 -2.47 -13.99 -2.29
N ALA A 133 -1.70 -15.08 -2.31
CA ALA A 133 -0.27 -15.05 -2.07
C ALA A 133 0.48 -14.26 -3.14
N ILE A 134 0.17 -14.49 -4.42
CA ILE A 134 0.74 -13.74 -5.56
C ILE A 134 0.40 -12.26 -5.44
N LEU A 135 -0.86 -11.91 -5.19
CA LEU A 135 -1.29 -10.53 -5.03
C LEU A 135 -0.60 -9.84 -3.85
N MET A 136 -0.45 -10.53 -2.71
CA MET A 136 0.28 -10.02 -1.55
C MET A 136 1.73 -9.69 -1.90
N VAL A 137 2.45 -10.64 -2.51
CA VAL A 137 3.86 -10.43 -2.90
C VAL A 137 3.98 -9.33 -3.94
N PHE A 138 3.14 -9.35 -4.97
CA PHE A 138 3.08 -8.33 -6.00
C PHE A 138 2.90 -6.94 -5.40
N SER A 139 1.93 -6.80 -4.49
CA SER A 139 1.64 -5.53 -3.82
C SER A 139 2.82 -5.05 -2.98
N SER A 140 3.47 -5.92 -2.22
CA SER A 140 4.63 -5.56 -1.39
C SER A 140 5.84 -5.14 -2.23
N VAL A 141 6.15 -5.89 -3.29
CA VAL A 141 7.27 -5.58 -4.20
C VAL A 141 7.00 -4.26 -4.94
N PHE A 142 5.80 -4.10 -5.48
CA PHE A 142 5.44 -2.91 -6.24
C PHE A 142 5.36 -1.66 -5.36
N THR A 143 4.84 -1.77 -4.13
CA THR A 143 4.84 -0.66 -3.15
C THR A 143 6.28 -0.22 -2.83
N THR A 144 7.17 -1.18 -2.58
CA THR A 144 8.60 -0.91 -2.31
C THR A 144 9.27 -0.23 -3.51
N TYR A 145 8.97 -0.67 -4.72
CA TYR A 145 9.42 -0.04 -5.96
C TYR A 145 8.90 1.40 -6.11
N LEU A 146 7.61 1.64 -5.86
CA LEU A 146 7.00 2.97 -5.95
C LEU A 146 7.63 3.95 -4.96
N LEU A 147 7.95 3.50 -3.74
CA LEU A 147 8.64 4.30 -2.72
C LEU A 147 10.04 4.71 -3.19
N LEU A 148 10.81 3.76 -3.72
CA LEU A 148 12.15 4.02 -4.24
C LEU A 148 12.11 5.02 -5.40
N ILE A 149 11.24 4.78 -6.39
CA ILE A 149 11.23 5.60 -7.59
C ILE A 149 10.65 7.00 -7.33
N THR A 150 9.75 7.15 -6.36
CA THR A 150 9.29 8.47 -5.90
C THR A 150 10.48 9.31 -5.43
N GLY A 151 11.41 8.73 -4.67
CA GLY A 151 12.65 9.40 -4.27
C GLY A 151 13.53 9.75 -5.47
N LEU A 152 13.71 8.83 -6.41
CA LEU A 152 14.55 9.07 -7.59
C LEU A 152 14.00 10.17 -8.51
N PHE A 153 12.68 10.21 -8.74
CA PHE A 153 12.06 11.29 -9.54
C PHE A 153 12.21 12.66 -8.89
N GLN A 154 12.16 12.72 -7.56
CA GLN A 154 12.40 13.97 -6.83
C GLN A 154 13.83 14.48 -6.97
N GLN A 155 14.81 13.61 -7.24
CA GLN A 155 16.20 14.00 -7.47
C GLN A 155 16.48 14.51 -8.90
N GLY A 156 15.47 14.54 -9.78
CA GLY A 156 15.58 15.08 -11.15
C GLY A 156 15.67 14.02 -12.26
N VAL A 157 15.28 12.78 -11.99
CA VAL A 157 15.10 11.78 -13.06
C VAL A 157 14.01 12.25 -14.03
N ASN A 158 14.23 12.03 -15.34
CA ASN A 158 13.37 12.54 -16.40
C ASN A 158 11.89 12.10 -16.24
N ALA A 159 11.06 13.04 -15.79
CA ALA A 159 9.64 12.84 -15.52
C ALA A 159 8.82 12.41 -16.76
N ASN A 160 9.31 12.71 -17.97
CA ASN A 160 8.62 12.34 -19.22
C ASN A 160 8.61 10.82 -19.45
N LYS A 161 9.45 10.06 -18.73
CA LYS A 161 9.49 8.59 -18.80
C LYS A 161 8.76 7.92 -17.64
N LEU A 162 8.04 8.66 -16.80
CA LEU A 162 7.35 8.13 -15.62
C LEU A 162 6.52 6.89 -15.92
N GLN A 163 5.67 6.96 -16.95
CA GLN A 163 4.78 5.86 -17.30
C GLN A 163 5.55 4.61 -17.71
N GLN A 164 6.68 4.76 -18.43
CA GLN A 164 7.55 3.64 -18.81
C GLN A 164 8.15 2.98 -17.57
N PHE A 165 8.63 3.78 -16.61
CA PHE A 165 9.14 3.25 -15.35
C PHE A 165 8.06 2.55 -14.54
N ILE A 166 6.86 3.11 -14.42
CA ILE A 166 5.74 2.45 -13.74
C ILE A 166 5.44 1.09 -14.40
N MET A 167 5.37 1.03 -15.74
CA MET A 167 5.14 -0.22 -16.48
C MET A 167 6.26 -1.25 -16.25
N ILE A 168 7.52 -0.82 -16.22
CA ILE A 168 8.67 -1.69 -15.88
C ILE A 168 8.52 -2.22 -14.46
N GLY A 169 8.18 -1.35 -13.50
CA GLY A 169 7.94 -1.73 -12.11
C GLY A 169 6.84 -2.76 -11.95
N VAL A 170 5.71 -2.57 -12.65
CA VAL A 170 4.60 -3.54 -12.66
C VAL A 170 5.07 -4.88 -13.22
N SER A 171 5.72 -4.90 -14.38
CA SER A 171 6.19 -6.13 -15.02
C SER A 171 7.18 -6.90 -14.15
N ILE A 172 8.18 -6.20 -13.58
CA ILE A 172 9.18 -6.82 -12.70
C ILE A 172 8.50 -7.35 -11.43
N SER A 173 7.63 -6.55 -10.80
CA SER A 173 6.94 -6.97 -9.57
C SER A 173 6.05 -8.19 -9.83
N LEU A 174 5.40 -8.27 -10.99
CA LEU A 174 4.58 -9.40 -11.38
C LEU A 174 5.42 -10.66 -11.62
N ILE A 175 6.53 -10.54 -12.37
CA ILE A 175 7.47 -11.64 -12.61
C ILE A 175 8.00 -12.19 -11.27
N VAL A 176 8.44 -11.31 -10.37
CA VAL A 176 8.91 -11.70 -9.03
C VAL A 176 7.79 -12.40 -8.25
N SER A 177 6.56 -11.88 -8.28
CA SER A 177 5.45 -12.48 -7.54
C SER A 177 5.08 -13.89 -8.00
N ILE A 178 5.27 -14.20 -9.28
CA ILE A 178 5.00 -15.54 -9.85
C ILE A 178 6.19 -16.48 -9.63
N ALA A 179 7.42 -15.97 -9.68
CA ALA A 179 8.64 -16.76 -9.55
C ALA A 179 8.96 -17.19 -8.11
N VAL A 180 8.43 -16.47 -7.11
CA VAL A 180 8.72 -16.76 -5.70
C VAL A 180 7.97 -18.03 -5.27
N PRO A 181 8.66 -19.05 -4.73
CA PRO A 181 8.01 -20.23 -4.19
C PRO A 181 7.23 -19.86 -2.92
N LEU A 182 5.93 -20.13 -2.91
CA LEU A 182 5.03 -19.81 -1.80
C LEU A 182 4.42 -21.09 -1.24
N SER A 183 4.62 -21.35 0.05
CA SER A 183 3.97 -22.47 0.76
C SER A 183 2.56 -22.08 1.17
N VAL A 184 1.63 -22.07 0.22
CA VAL A 184 0.25 -21.58 0.40
C VAL A 184 -0.68 -22.57 1.11
N ASN A 185 -0.21 -23.80 1.35
CA ASN A 185 -0.96 -24.88 1.99
C ASN A 185 -0.54 -25.12 3.45
N SER A 186 0.37 -24.32 4.01
CA SER A 186 0.74 -24.44 5.43
C SER A 186 -0.30 -23.76 6.32
N ASN A 187 -0.54 -24.33 7.51
CA ASN A 187 -1.39 -23.71 8.54
C ASN A 187 -0.86 -22.33 8.95
N ASP A 188 0.47 -22.13 8.87
CA ASP A 188 1.12 -20.85 9.15
C ASP A 188 0.72 -19.76 8.15
N PHE A 189 0.56 -20.10 6.87
CA PHE A 189 0.11 -19.16 5.85
C PHE A 189 -1.37 -18.77 6.02
N MET A 190 -2.19 -19.68 6.53
CA MET A 190 -3.61 -19.44 6.81
C MET A 190 -3.81 -18.56 8.06
N ALA A 191 -2.98 -18.76 9.09
CA ALA A 191 -3.08 -18.03 10.37
C ALA A 191 -2.35 -16.67 10.36
N ALA A 192 -1.19 -16.58 9.70
CA ALA A 192 -0.34 -15.40 9.66
C ALA A 192 0.33 -15.24 8.28
N PRO A 193 -0.46 -14.92 7.23
CA PRO A 193 0.04 -14.77 5.87
C PRO A 193 1.14 -13.71 5.83
N SER A 194 2.35 -14.17 5.52
CA SER A 194 3.58 -13.39 5.42
C SER A 194 4.42 -13.87 4.26
N VAL A 195 5.36 -13.05 3.82
CA VAL A 195 6.33 -13.45 2.79
C VAL A 195 7.26 -14.50 3.41
N GLY A 196 6.95 -15.78 3.19
CA GLY A 196 7.69 -16.91 3.78
C GLY A 196 9.14 -17.02 3.28
N ASN A 197 9.47 -16.39 2.15
CA ASN A 197 10.84 -16.33 1.64
C ASN A 197 11.63 -15.22 2.36
N THR A 198 12.51 -15.63 3.28
CA THR A 198 13.33 -14.71 4.10
C THR A 198 14.24 -13.83 3.25
N THR A 199 14.81 -14.35 2.17
CA THR A 199 15.66 -13.58 1.26
C THR A 199 14.88 -12.44 0.63
N LEU A 200 13.67 -12.71 0.11
CA LEU A 200 12.81 -11.68 -0.48
C LEU A 200 12.43 -10.62 0.57
N ALA A 201 12.05 -11.04 1.76
CA ALA A 201 11.72 -10.12 2.85
C ALA A 201 12.89 -9.19 3.20
N TRP A 202 14.12 -9.72 3.28
CA TRP A 202 15.32 -8.91 3.51
C TRP A 202 15.64 -7.96 2.35
N THR A 203 15.50 -8.41 1.10
CA THR A 203 15.68 -7.56 -0.07
C THR A 203 14.71 -6.38 -0.06
N LEU A 204 13.43 -6.62 0.24
CA LEU A 204 12.43 -5.55 0.35
C LEU A 204 12.77 -4.55 1.46
N ARG A 205 13.23 -5.03 2.62
CA ARG A 205 13.69 -4.17 3.72
C ARG A 205 14.88 -3.30 3.31
N LEU A 206 15.87 -3.87 2.61
CA LEU A 206 17.03 -3.12 2.13
C LEU A 206 16.64 -2.03 1.12
N ILE A 207 15.72 -2.32 0.21
CA ILE A 207 15.23 -1.32 -0.76
C ILE A 207 14.46 -0.20 -0.05
N ASN A 208 13.65 -0.53 0.97
CA ASN A 208 12.98 0.48 1.78
C ASN A 208 13.97 1.36 2.56
N ILE A 209 15.01 0.77 3.14
CA ILE A 209 16.10 1.54 3.80
C ILE A 209 16.80 2.46 2.80
N LEU A 210 17.12 1.97 1.60
CA LEU A 210 17.70 2.78 0.53
C LEU A 210 16.79 3.94 0.12
N SER A 211 15.47 3.69 0.10
CA SER A 211 14.48 4.73 -0.17
C SER A 211 14.47 5.82 0.90
N CYS A 212 14.60 5.45 2.19
CA CYS A 212 14.79 6.42 3.28
C CYS A 212 16.04 7.28 3.07
N PHE A 213 17.17 6.67 2.68
CA PHE A 213 18.38 7.42 2.37
C PHE A 213 18.20 8.39 1.20
N ASN A 214 17.46 8.00 0.16
CA ASN A 214 17.13 8.90 -0.95
C ASN A 214 16.34 10.14 -0.49
N PHE A 215 15.32 9.96 0.35
CA PHE A 215 14.56 11.08 0.92
C PHE A 215 15.40 11.94 1.87
N ALA A 216 16.28 11.34 2.66
CA ALA A 216 17.24 12.09 3.48
C ALA A 216 18.22 12.92 2.63
N ALA A 217 18.72 12.35 1.53
CA ALA A 217 19.62 13.04 0.61
C ALA A 217 18.94 14.24 -0.08
N ILE A 218 17.67 14.10 -0.51
CA ILE A 218 16.89 15.21 -1.07
C ILE A 218 16.76 16.34 -0.05
N TYR A 219 16.43 16.00 1.20
CA TYR A 219 16.34 16.98 2.27
C TYR A 219 17.67 17.72 2.50
N LEU A 220 18.79 17.00 2.57
CA LEU A 220 20.11 17.59 2.78
C LEU A 220 20.55 18.51 1.63
N LYS A 221 20.12 18.19 0.40
CA LYS A 221 20.44 18.96 -0.82
C LYS A 221 19.66 20.27 -0.89
N GLU A 222 18.34 20.25 -0.69
CA GLU A 222 17.49 21.42 -0.94
C GLU A 222 17.22 22.26 0.32
N ARG A 223 17.32 21.67 1.52
CA ARG A 223 17.20 22.35 2.84
C ARG A 223 15.98 23.28 3.00
N THR A 224 14.87 23.01 2.33
CA THR A 224 13.62 23.80 2.48
C THR A 224 12.70 23.19 3.54
N GLN A 225 11.92 24.03 4.23
CA GLN A 225 10.91 23.56 5.20
C GLN A 225 9.84 22.68 4.54
N HIS A 226 9.44 23.02 3.30
CA HIS A 226 8.48 22.22 2.55
C HIS A 226 9.00 20.80 2.28
N ASN A 227 10.27 20.67 1.88
CA ASN A 227 10.88 19.36 1.63
C ASN A 227 11.19 18.60 2.92
N LEU A 228 11.49 19.29 4.03
CA LEU A 228 11.64 18.67 5.34
C LEU A 228 10.37 17.90 5.72
N VAL A 229 9.22 18.57 5.70
CA VAL A 229 7.93 17.98 6.07
C VAL A 229 7.54 16.84 5.13
N ARG A 230 7.82 17.00 3.83
CA ARG A 230 7.48 16.01 2.80
C ARG A 230 8.38 14.76 2.88
N CYS A 231 9.69 14.94 2.96
CA CYS A 231 10.66 13.84 3.04
C CYS A 231 10.51 13.09 4.36
N SER A 232 10.30 13.79 5.48
CA SER A 232 10.03 13.15 6.76
C SER A 232 8.72 12.34 6.71
N GLY A 233 7.70 12.84 6.02
CA GLY A 233 6.46 12.10 5.76
C GLY A 233 6.69 10.78 5.03
N PHE A 234 7.48 10.77 3.95
CA PHE A 234 7.83 9.54 3.24
C PHE A 234 8.67 8.58 4.10
N ILE A 235 9.64 9.08 4.86
CA ILE A 235 10.46 8.26 5.77
C ILE A 235 9.57 7.60 6.84
N LEU A 236 8.67 8.36 7.47
CA LEU A 236 7.73 7.85 8.46
C LEU A 236 6.79 6.80 7.85
N LEU A 237 6.30 7.03 6.63
CA LEU A 237 5.47 6.07 5.92
C LEU A 237 6.23 4.76 5.65
N ILE A 238 7.47 4.83 5.18
CA ILE A 238 8.33 3.66 4.93
C ILE A 238 8.59 2.88 6.22
N LEU A 239 9.02 3.57 7.28
CA LEU A 239 9.31 2.94 8.58
C LEU A 239 8.04 2.31 9.18
N GLY A 240 6.91 3.02 9.11
CA GLY A 240 5.61 2.52 9.54
C GLY A 240 5.21 1.24 8.82
N GLN A 241 5.34 1.23 7.49
CA GLN A 241 5.07 0.05 6.67
C GLN A 241 5.95 -1.14 7.06
N MET A 242 7.27 -0.91 7.21
CA MET A 242 8.21 -1.97 7.60
C MET A 242 7.87 -2.59 8.96
N CYS A 243 7.44 -1.78 9.93
CA CYS A 243 7.00 -2.26 11.24
C CYS A 243 5.69 -3.08 11.15
N ILE A 244 4.72 -2.63 10.35
CA ILE A 244 3.43 -3.31 10.16
C ILE A 244 3.57 -4.63 9.41
N ASP A 245 4.49 -4.73 8.44
CA ASP A 245 4.74 -5.96 7.70
C ASP A 245 5.62 -6.95 8.49
N GLY A 246 6.58 -6.46 9.27
CA GLY A 246 7.47 -7.30 10.07
C GLY A 246 6.81 -7.94 11.30
N ARG A 247 5.82 -7.27 11.90
CA ARG A 247 5.03 -7.73 13.06
C ARG A 247 5.82 -8.46 14.18
N PRO A 248 6.95 -7.91 14.67
CA PRO A 248 7.74 -8.61 15.68
C PRO A 248 7.03 -8.67 17.05
N ASN A 249 6.24 -7.64 17.40
CA ASN A 249 5.46 -7.55 18.62
C ASN A 249 4.35 -6.48 18.46
N LEU A 250 3.29 -6.55 19.26
CA LEU A 250 2.18 -5.59 19.31
C LEU A 250 2.67 -4.14 19.45
N VAL A 251 3.64 -3.89 20.33
CA VAL A 251 4.19 -2.53 20.55
C VAL A 251 4.78 -1.96 19.27
N PHE A 252 5.58 -2.76 18.54
CA PHE A 252 6.16 -2.34 17.27
C PHE A 252 5.10 -2.11 16.19
N VAL A 253 4.03 -2.90 16.20
CA VAL A 253 2.91 -2.73 15.27
C VAL A 253 2.14 -1.43 15.56
N ILE A 254 1.91 -1.10 16.82
CA ILE A 254 1.27 0.16 17.22
C ILE A 254 2.15 1.36 16.84
N ILE A 255 3.44 1.32 17.16
CA ILE A 255 4.40 2.36 16.77
C ILE A 255 4.43 2.50 15.25
N GLY A 256 4.48 1.38 14.54
CA GLY A 256 4.41 1.35 13.07
C GLY A 256 3.15 2.00 12.53
N LEU A 257 1.99 1.72 13.13
CA LEU A 257 0.72 2.34 12.76
C LEU A 257 0.72 3.85 12.97
N VAL A 258 1.27 4.33 14.10
CA VAL A 258 1.41 5.77 14.38
C VAL A 258 2.30 6.44 13.34
N PHE A 259 3.45 5.86 13.02
CA PHE A 259 4.34 6.37 11.98
C PHE A 259 3.70 6.37 10.60
N TYR A 260 2.95 5.31 10.28
CA TYR A 260 2.22 5.20 9.02
C TYR A 260 1.16 6.30 8.88
N VAL A 261 0.33 6.51 9.91
CA VAL A 261 -0.71 7.56 9.93
C VAL A 261 -0.08 8.95 9.83
N ALA A 262 0.95 9.22 10.63
CA ALA A 262 1.68 10.49 10.59
C ALA A 262 2.32 10.73 9.22
N GLY A 263 2.94 9.71 8.63
CA GLY A 263 3.52 9.76 7.29
C GLY A 263 2.49 10.12 6.23
N ILE A 264 1.32 9.47 6.24
CA ILE A 264 0.23 9.77 5.30
C ILE A 264 -0.30 11.19 5.49
N LEU A 265 -0.45 11.68 6.72
CA LEU A 265 -0.93 13.06 6.96
C LEU A 265 0.07 14.13 6.48
N LEU A 266 1.37 13.83 6.50
CA LEU A 266 2.42 14.75 6.04
C LEU A 266 2.58 14.76 4.53
N VAL A 267 2.44 13.59 3.90
CA VAL A 267 2.57 13.38 2.45
C VAL A 267 1.27 13.73 1.71
N SER A 268 0.12 13.31 2.24
CA SER A 268 -1.19 13.65 1.70
C SER A 268 -1.61 15.04 2.14
N PRO A 269 -2.11 15.90 1.24
CA PRO A 269 -2.38 17.30 1.55
C PRO A 269 -3.70 17.51 2.33
N LEU A 270 -4.09 16.57 3.20
CA LEU A 270 -5.32 16.61 4.00
C LEU A 270 -5.48 17.92 4.78
N GLY A 271 -4.37 18.57 5.18
CA GLY A 271 -4.38 19.86 5.89
C GLY A 271 -3.68 21.04 5.20
N LYS A 272 -3.09 20.86 4.01
CA LYS A 272 -2.34 21.94 3.34
C LYS A 272 -3.25 22.72 2.40
N ASN A 273 -3.72 23.88 2.82
CA ASN A 273 -4.21 24.90 1.90
C ASN A 273 -3.00 25.35 1.06
N TYR A 274 -2.88 24.87 -0.17
CA TYR A 274 -1.92 25.40 -1.14
C TYR A 274 -2.40 26.77 -1.62
N ARG A 275 -2.29 27.76 -0.73
CA ARG A 275 -2.30 29.19 -1.04
C ARG A 275 -1.05 29.80 -0.42
N LEU A 276 0.11 29.50 -1.02
CA LEU A 276 1.35 30.25 -0.88
C LEU A 276 2.07 30.19 -2.22
#